data_AF-A0A667H9A7-F1
#
_entry.id   AF-A0A667H9A7-F1
#
_cell.length_a   1.000
_cell.length_b   1.000
_cell.length_c   1.000
_cell.angle_alpha   90.00
_cell.angle_beta   90.00
_cell.angle_gamma   90.00
#
_symmetry.space_group_name_H-M   'P 1'
#
loop_
_entity.id
_entity.type
_entity.pdbx_description
1 polymer ?
#
loop_
_entity_poly.entity_id
_entity_poly.type
_entity_poly.pdbx_seq_one_letter_code
_entity_poly.pdbx_strand_id
1 'polypeptide(L)'
;MAWSPLLFTLLTHCTGSWAKSVLTQPPLVSGALGQTVTISCTVNDSSFWAGEFIHWYQQLPGAAPKLLIYGNNNRPSGVPSRFSGSKSGNSHSLTITGLQPEDEADYYCQYFDDRVITQCCRLVGK
;
A
#
# COMPACT_ATOMS: atom_id res chain seq x y z
N MET A 1 -45.71 -25.18 28.46
CA MET A 1 -44.24 -25.11 28.60
C MET A 1 -43.73 -24.28 27.45
N ALA A 2 -43.62 -22.99 27.72
CA ALA A 2 -43.06 -22.00 26.82
C ALA A 2 -41.57 -21.90 27.13
N TRP A 3 -40.72 -22.28 26.19
CA TRP A 3 -39.32 -21.90 26.19
C TRP A 3 -38.80 -21.88 24.74
N SER A 4 -38.58 -20.65 24.27
CA SER A 4 -37.65 -20.23 23.21
C SER A 4 -37.87 -20.66 21.75
N PRO A 5 -38.57 -19.80 20.99
CA PRO A 5 -38.25 -19.54 19.59
C PRO A 5 -37.46 -18.21 19.44
N LEU A 6 -36.48 -17.94 20.30
CA LEU A 6 -35.79 -16.64 20.37
C LEU A 6 -34.25 -16.72 20.21
N LEU A 7 -33.72 -17.70 19.47
CA LEU A 7 -32.27 -17.84 19.31
C LEU A 7 -31.72 -17.85 17.88
N PHE A 8 -32.48 -17.43 16.87
CA PHE A 8 -31.94 -17.32 15.50
C PHE A 8 -32.33 -16.05 14.74
N THR A 9 -32.73 -14.98 15.43
CA THR A 9 -32.83 -13.63 14.83
C THR A 9 -31.66 -12.74 15.23
N LEU A 10 -30.45 -13.29 15.29
CA LEU A 10 -29.22 -12.53 15.54
C LEU A 10 -28.11 -12.87 14.54
N LEU A 11 -28.47 -12.97 13.25
CA LEU A 11 -27.54 -12.57 12.19
C LEU A 11 -27.64 -11.05 12.06
N THR A 12 -27.26 -10.39 13.16
CA THR A 12 -27.02 -8.95 13.23
C THR A 12 -26.07 -8.61 12.11
N HIS A 13 -26.54 -7.72 11.25
CA HIS A 13 -25.79 -7.09 10.19
C HIS A 13 -24.35 -6.83 10.64
N CYS A 14 -23.39 -7.51 10.00
CA CYS A 14 -22.04 -6.99 9.87
C CYS A 14 -22.17 -5.69 9.07
N THR A 15 -22.56 -4.61 9.74
CA THR A 15 -22.34 -3.27 9.24
C THR A 15 -20.84 -3.10 9.23
N GLY A 16 -20.23 -3.54 8.13
CA GLY A 16 -18.83 -3.31 7.87
C GLY A 16 -18.62 -1.81 8.02
N SER A 17 -17.85 -1.41 9.02
CA SER A 17 -17.40 -0.04 9.15
C SER A 17 -16.53 0.23 7.93
N TRP A 18 -17.05 0.99 6.97
CA TRP A 18 -16.24 1.49 5.85
C TRP A 18 -15.41 2.64 6.42
N ALA A 19 -14.31 2.30 7.10
CA ALA A 19 -13.28 3.29 7.36
C ALA A 19 -12.78 3.78 5.99
N LYS A 20 -13.14 5.00 5.61
CA LYS A 20 -12.67 5.61 4.37
C LYS A 20 -11.17 5.81 4.51
N SER A 21 -10.37 4.97 3.86
CA SER A 21 -8.93 5.15 3.83
C SER A 21 -8.58 6.32 2.92
N VAL A 22 -7.80 7.27 3.46
CA VAL A 22 -7.29 8.42 2.70
C VAL A 22 -6.38 7.96 1.57
N LEU A 23 -5.61 6.91 1.82
CA LEU A 23 -4.76 6.22 0.84
C LEU A 23 -5.31 4.81 0.57
N THR A 24 -5.21 4.35 -0.66
CA THR A 24 -5.57 2.97 -1.04
C THR A 24 -4.46 2.32 -1.83
N GLN A 25 -4.03 1.15 -1.35
CA GLN A 25 -3.14 0.24 -2.07
C GLN A 25 -3.87 -1.08 -2.34
N PRO A 26 -3.50 -1.82 -3.40
CA PRO A 26 -3.93 -3.20 -3.53
C PRO A 26 -3.37 -4.04 -2.37
N PRO A 27 -4.11 -5.04 -1.85
CA PRO A 27 -3.63 -5.86 -0.74
C PRO A 27 -2.46 -6.77 -1.14
N LEU A 28 -2.39 -7.16 -2.42
CA LEU A 28 -1.41 -8.08 -2.97
C LEU A 28 -1.08 -7.71 -4.42
N VAL A 29 0.19 -7.75 -4.76
CA VAL A 29 0.72 -7.73 -6.12
C VAL A 29 1.65 -8.92 -6.30
N SER A 30 1.69 -9.50 -7.49
CA SER A 30 2.62 -10.57 -7.83
C SER A 30 3.31 -10.29 -9.15
N GLY A 31 4.57 -10.68 -9.29
CA GLY A 31 5.30 -10.61 -10.55
C GLY A 31 6.31 -11.73 -10.67
N ALA A 32 6.65 -12.09 -11.91
CA ALA A 32 7.70 -13.06 -12.16
C ALA A 32 9.08 -12.43 -11.94
N LEU A 33 10.06 -13.22 -11.50
CA LEU A 33 11.44 -12.75 -11.39
C LEU A 33 11.95 -12.18 -12.73
N GLY A 34 12.69 -11.07 -12.65
CA GLY A 34 13.21 -10.35 -13.81
C GLY A 34 12.19 -9.48 -14.56
N GLN A 35 10.89 -9.55 -14.23
CA GLN A 35 9.87 -8.67 -14.83
C GLN A 35 9.78 -7.33 -14.11
N THR A 36 9.10 -6.39 -14.75
CA THR A 36 8.73 -5.11 -14.12
C THR A 36 7.42 -5.27 -13.36
N VAL A 37 7.39 -4.80 -12.12
CA VAL A 37 6.19 -4.75 -11.30
C VAL A 37 5.89 -3.31 -10.90
N THR A 38 4.62 -2.96 -10.89
CA THR A 38 4.14 -1.65 -10.43
C THR A 38 3.17 -1.83 -9.27
N ILE A 39 3.46 -1.16 -8.16
CA ILE A 39 2.57 -1.05 -7.00
C ILE A 39 1.90 0.32 -7.06
N SER A 40 0.58 0.36 -6.96
CA SER A 40 -0.19 1.60 -6.98
C SER A 40 -0.59 2.08 -5.57
N CYS A 41 -0.76 3.38 -5.45
CA CYS A 41 -1.28 4.06 -4.27
C CYS A 41 -2.15 5.24 -4.71
N THR A 42 -3.44 5.18 -4.39
CA THR A 42 -4.40 6.22 -4.76
C THR A 42 -4.76 7.07 -3.56
N VAL A 43 -4.69 8.39 -3.71
CA VAL A 43 -5.21 9.36 -2.73
C VAL A 43 -6.69 9.57 -3.00
N ASN A 44 -7.55 9.16 -2.06
CA ASN A 44 -9.00 9.19 -2.21
C ASN A 44 -9.65 10.46 -1.68
N ASP A 45 -8.94 11.21 -0.84
CA ASP A 45 -9.48 12.39 -0.18
C ASP A 45 -8.95 13.65 -0.86
N SER A 46 -9.88 14.42 -1.43
CA SER A 46 -9.61 15.65 -2.17
C SER A 46 -9.05 16.77 -1.30
N SER A 47 -9.13 16.66 0.03
CA SER A 47 -8.47 17.62 0.93
C SER A 47 -6.95 17.46 0.92
N PHE A 48 -6.43 16.29 0.52
CA PHE A 48 -5.01 16.04 0.33
C PHE A 48 -4.67 16.44 -1.11
N TRP A 49 -4.04 17.61 -1.26
CA TRP A 49 -3.88 18.26 -2.55
C TRP A 49 -3.08 17.42 -3.57
N ALA A 50 -3.39 17.61 -4.86
CA ALA A 50 -2.64 17.02 -5.97
C ALA A 50 -1.18 17.56 -6.11
N GLY A 51 -0.74 18.50 -5.26
CA GLY A 51 0.65 18.96 -5.18
C GLY A 51 1.56 18.08 -4.30
N GLU A 52 0.98 17.10 -3.62
CA GLU A 52 1.62 16.51 -2.45
C GLU A 52 2.58 15.36 -2.77
N PHE A 53 3.44 15.08 -1.80
CA PHE A 53 4.52 14.11 -1.88
C PHE A 53 4.15 12.80 -1.18
N ILE A 54 4.28 11.70 -1.91
CA ILE A 54 4.22 10.35 -1.36
C ILE A 54 5.63 9.80 -1.19
N HIS A 55 5.82 9.12 -0.07
CA HIS A 55 6.97 8.30 0.25
C HIS A 55 6.62 6.82 0.07
N TRP A 56 7.61 6.02 -0.35
CA TRP A 56 7.50 4.58 -0.48
C TRP A 56 8.47 3.90 0.45
N TYR A 57 7.98 2.92 1.20
CA TYR A 57 8.77 2.12 2.11
C TYR A 57 8.64 0.64 1.77
N GLN A 58 9.71 -0.09 2.03
CA GLN A 58 9.77 -1.56 1.98
C GLN A 58 10.02 -2.09 3.38
N GLN A 59 9.24 -3.08 3.80
CA GLN A 59 9.43 -3.78 5.05
C GLN A 59 9.61 -5.27 4.77
N LEU A 60 10.82 -5.75 5.04
CA LEU A 60 11.09 -7.19 5.05
C LEU A 60 10.54 -7.82 6.34
N PRO A 61 10.16 -9.11 6.33
CA PRO A 61 9.71 -9.81 7.53
C PRO A 61 10.71 -9.65 8.68
N GLY A 62 10.24 -9.13 9.83
CA GLY A 62 11.06 -8.92 11.02
C GLY A 62 12.02 -7.72 10.97
N ALA A 63 11.99 -6.91 9.91
CA ALA A 63 12.81 -5.71 9.76
C ALA A 63 11.99 -4.43 9.97
N ALA A 64 12.69 -3.33 10.26
CA ALA A 64 12.10 -1.99 10.24
C ALA A 64 11.85 -1.53 8.78
N PRO A 65 10.82 -0.69 8.53
CA PRO A 65 10.59 -0.11 7.22
C PRO A 65 11.80 0.69 6.70
N LYS A 66 12.20 0.42 5.47
CA LYS A 66 13.26 1.11 4.74
C LYS A 66 12.67 2.04 3.69
N LEU A 67 13.09 3.29 3.67
CA LEU A 67 12.69 4.27 2.65
C LEU A 67 13.28 3.90 1.28
N LEU A 68 12.42 3.80 0.26
CA LEU A 68 12.80 3.54 -1.13
C LEU A 68 12.72 4.78 -2.01
N ILE A 69 11.61 5.53 -1.91
CA ILE A 69 11.36 6.74 -2.70
C ILE A 69 10.76 7.80 -1.77
N TYR A 70 11.17 9.05 -1.91
CA TYR A 70 10.60 10.20 -1.23
C TYR A 70 10.23 11.28 -2.24
N GLY A 71 9.33 12.19 -1.87
CA GLY A 71 9.02 13.32 -2.74
C GLY A 71 8.45 12.89 -4.10
N ASN A 72 7.67 11.81 -4.17
CA ASN A 72 7.13 11.16 -5.38
C ASN A 72 8.13 10.42 -6.28
N ASN A 73 9.34 10.93 -6.47
CA ASN A 73 10.28 10.36 -7.46
C ASN A 73 11.76 10.41 -7.04
N ASN A 74 12.09 10.96 -5.87
CA ASN A 74 13.47 11.03 -5.40
C ASN A 74 13.87 9.72 -4.73
N ARG A 75 15.00 9.15 -5.14
CA ARG A 75 15.52 7.91 -4.58
C ARG A 75 16.70 8.22 -3.65
N PRO A 76 16.70 7.79 -2.38
CA PRO A 76 17.85 7.94 -1.49
C PRO A 76 19.10 7.23 -2.01
N SER A 77 20.28 7.65 -1.54
CA SER A 77 21.51 6.92 -1.78
C SER A 77 21.44 5.49 -1.20
N GLY A 78 22.05 4.52 -1.89
CA GLY A 78 22.03 3.12 -1.46
C GLY A 78 20.74 2.35 -1.79
N VAL A 79 19.74 2.98 -2.39
CA VAL A 79 18.59 2.29 -2.98
C VAL A 79 18.89 1.97 -4.46
N PRO A 80 18.74 0.70 -4.89
CA PRO A 80 19.04 0.29 -6.26
C PRO A 80 18.26 1.08 -7.33
N SER A 81 18.88 1.28 -8.51
CA SER A 81 18.29 2.05 -9.59
C SER A 81 17.02 1.44 -10.20
N ARG A 82 16.79 0.14 -9.96
CA ARG A 82 15.56 -0.57 -10.36
C ARG A 82 14.28 -0.03 -9.72
N PHE A 83 14.37 0.63 -8.56
CA PHE A 83 13.23 1.24 -7.90
C PHE A 83 13.00 2.65 -8.44
N SER A 84 11.78 2.98 -8.82
CA SER A 84 11.40 4.32 -9.29
C SER A 84 9.99 4.66 -8.85
N GLY A 85 9.76 5.93 -8.50
CA GLY A 85 8.44 6.44 -8.17
C GLY A 85 7.90 7.36 -9.25
N SER A 86 6.58 7.39 -9.41
CA SER A 86 5.89 8.31 -10.31
C SER A 86 4.53 8.72 -9.77
N LYS A 87 3.99 9.80 -10.34
CA LYS A 87 2.69 10.39 -9.98
C LYS A 87 1.93 10.78 -11.23
N SER A 88 0.64 10.49 -11.26
CA SER A 88 -0.32 10.98 -12.26
C SER A 88 -1.62 11.36 -11.55
N GLY A 89 -1.91 12.65 -11.44
CA GLY A 89 -3.05 13.14 -10.67
C GLY A 89 -2.95 12.74 -9.20
N ASN A 90 -3.95 12.00 -8.72
CA ASN A 90 -4.02 11.42 -7.36
C ASN A 90 -3.48 9.98 -7.27
N SER A 91 -3.00 9.43 -8.38
CA SER A 91 -2.42 8.09 -8.44
C SER A 91 -0.90 8.17 -8.37
N HIS A 92 -0.33 7.45 -7.43
CA HIS A 92 1.11 7.31 -7.24
C HIS A 92 1.50 5.86 -7.51
N SER A 93 2.69 5.65 -8.03
CA SER A 93 3.20 4.31 -8.30
C SER A 93 4.66 4.14 -7.91
N LEU A 94 4.98 2.95 -7.42
CA LEU A 94 6.33 2.43 -7.28
C LEU A 94 6.53 1.36 -8.35
N THR A 95 7.51 1.58 -9.22
CA THR A 95 7.92 0.63 -10.24
C THR A 95 9.24 -0.01 -9.84
N ILE A 96 9.28 -1.34 -9.90
CA ILE A 96 10.45 -2.18 -9.65
C ILE A 96 10.77 -2.89 -10.96
N THR A 97 11.88 -2.55 -11.61
CA THR A 97 12.31 -3.21 -12.84
C THR A 97 13.25 -4.38 -12.53
N GLY A 98 13.05 -5.53 -13.18
CA GLY A 98 13.90 -6.69 -12.91
C GLY A 98 13.72 -7.23 -11.49
N LEU A 99 12.48 -7.56 -11.13
CA LEU A 99 12.09 -8.07 -9.82
C LEU A 99 13.04 -9.17 -9.32
N GLN A 100 13.55 -9.02 -8.11
CA GLN A 100 14.46 -9.98 -7.48
C GLN A 100 13.80 -10.70 -6.30
N PRO A 101 14.30 -11.87 -5.87
CA PRO A 101 13.76 -12.57 -4.71
C PRO A 101 13.78 -11.72 -3.43
N GLU A 102 14.76 -10.83 -3.28
CA GLU A 102 14.89 -9.96 -2.11
C GLU A 102 13.89 -8.79 -2.12
N ASP A 103 13.18 -8.58 -3.23
CA ASP A 103 12.14 -7.56 -3.36
C ASP A 103 10.80 -8.04 -2.78
N GLU A 104 10.67 -9.32 -2.43
CA GLU A 104 9.50 -9.87 -1.77
C GLU A 104 9.36 -9.30 -0.34
N ALA A 105 8.42 -8.37 -0.16
CA ALA A 105 8.25 -7.62 1.08
C ALA A 105 6.81 -7.08 1.21
N ASP A 106 6.54 -6.40 2.32
CA ASP A 106 5.40 -5.49 2.45
C ASP A 106 5.82 -4.08 2.04
N TYR A 107 4.99 -3.41 1.25
CA TYR A 107 5.23 -2.07 0.73
C TYR A 107 4.17 -1.10 1.21
N TYR A 108 4.62 0.09 1.60
CA TYR A 108 3.76 1.14 2.16
C TYR A 108 3.96 2.43 1.40
N CYS A 109 2.86 3.06 0.98
CA CYS A 109 2.85 4.46 0.62
C CYS A 109 2.44 5.33 1.82
N GLN A 110 3.13 6.44 2.01
CA GLN A 110 2.87 7.37 3.10
C GLN A 110 2.78 8.79 2.56
N TYR A 111 1.83 9.54 3.09
CA TYR A 111 1.69 10.96 2.84
C TYR A 111 2.69 11.79 3.66
N PHE A 112 3.31 12.81 3.06
CA PHE A 112 4.39 13.62 3.66
C PHE A 112 4.11 14.20 5.06
N ASP A 113 2.87 14.62 5.38
CA ASP A 113 2.52 15.17 6.70
C ASP A 113 2.36 14.07 7.79
N ASP A 114 2.87 12.86 7.57
CA ASP A 114 2.91 11.71 8.51
C ASP A 114 1.57 11.27 9.16
N ARG A 115 0.46 11.98 8.91
CA ARG A 115 -0.85 11.75 9.52
C ARG A 115 -1.58 10.55 8.95
N VAL A 116 -1.11 10.03 7.80
CA VAL A 116 -1.83 9.02 7.04
C VAL A 116 -0.86 7.98 6.48
N ILE A 117 -0.89 6.81 7.11
CA ILE A 117 -0.30 5.58 6.58
C ILE A 117 -1.45 4.71 6.06
N THR A 118 -1.25 4.12 4.88
CA THR A 118 -2.20 3.22 4.24
C THR A 118 -2.09 1.76 4.75
N GLN A 119 -2.97 0.90 4.27
CA GLN A 119 -2.82 -0.55 4.36
C GLN A 119 -1.63 -1.04 3.51
N CYS A 120 -0.83 -1.97 4.05
CA CYS A 120 0.32 -2.55 3.33
C CYS A 120 -0.11 -3.30 2.06
N CYS A 121 0.73 -3.19 1.03
CA CYS A 121 0.67 -4.04 -0.14
C CYS A 121 1.72 -5.14 -0.05
N ARG A 122 1.31 -6.40 -0.03
CA ARG A 122 2.25 -7.51 -0.12
C ARG A 122 2.70 -7.67 -1.57
N LEU A 123 4.01 -7.72 -1.83
CA LEU A 123 4.55 -8.11 -3.14
C LEU A 123 5.15 -9.50 -3.05
N VAL A 124 4.75 -10.40 -3.96
CA VAL A 124 5.24 -11.79 -4.01
C VAL A 124 5.91 -12.06 -5.36
N GLY A 125 7.12 -12.65 -5.32
CA GLY A 125 7.81 -13.15 -6.51
C GLY A 125 7.26 -14.50 -6.95
N LYS A 126 7.08 -14.70 -8.25
CA LYS A 126 6.70 -15.97 -8.88
C LYS A 126 7.81 -16.53 -9.76
#